data_AF-A0AA38FNB2-F1
#
_entry.id   AF-A0AA38FNB2-F1
#
_cell.length_a   1.000
_cell.length_b   1.000
_cell.length_c   1.000
_cell.angle_alpha   90.00
_cell.angle_beta   90.00
_cell.angle_gamma   90.00
#
_symmetry.space_group_name_H-M   'P 1'
#
loop_
_entity.id
_entity.type
_entity.pdbx_description
1 polymer ?
#
loop_
_entity_poly.entity_id
_entity_poly.type
_entity_poly.pdbx_seq_one_letter_code
_entity_poly.pdbx_strand_id
1 'polypeptide(L)'
;MAKEMISSGAVEAMLAENPSPGESTDLVVQVLDLKPVGSTNTRFTFMANDGKMKVKAMLPTAIAGEVTSGKLHNFGLIRILDYTCNTIQNQPQK
;
A
#
# COMPACT_ATOMS: atom_id res chain seq x y z
N MET A 1 1.16 -15.80 13.80
CA MET A 1 2.38 -15.71 12.98
C MET A 1 2.30 -14.58 11.94
N ALA A 2 1.37 -14.55 10.97
CA ALA A 2 1.34 -13.43 9.98
C ALA A 2 0.99 -12.04 10.58
N LYS A 3 0.13 -12.00 11.60
CA LYS A 3 -0.27 -10.74 12.27
C LYS A 3 0.91 -10.03 12.96
N GLU A 4 1.95 -10.76 13.34
CA GLU A 4 3.14 -10.22 14.02
C GLU A 4 4.14 -9.58 13.06
N MET A 5 4.01 -9.81 11.75
CA MET A 5 4.85 -9.19 10.72
C MET A 5 4.26 -7.91 10.14
N ILE A 6 3.00 -7.61 10.43
CA ILE A 6 2.33 -6.42 9.90
C ILE A 6 2.53 -5.26 10.90
N SER A 7 2.94 -4.11 10.38
CA SER A 7 3.30 -2.96 11.22
C SER A 7 2.08 -2.13 11.58
N SER A 8 1.37 -2.53 12.64
CA SER A 8 0.18 -1.82 13.14
C SER A 8 0.45 -0.33 13.35
N GLY A 9 -0.33 0.54 12.71
CA GLY A 9 -0.18 2.00 12.78
C GLY A 9 0.66 2.60 11.64
N ALA A 10 1.25 1.76 10.78
CA ALA A 10 1.97 2.21 9.59
C ALA A 10 1.14 3.13 8.70
N VAL A 11 -0.14 2.81 8.47
CA VAL A 11 -1.00 3.63 7.60
C VAL A 11 -1.26 5.00 8.22
N GLU A 12 -1.42 5.07 9.54
CA GLU A 12 -1.61 6.33 10.27
C GLU A 12 -0.38 7.22 10.16
N ALA A 13 0.80 6.64 10.37
CA ALA A 13 2.08 7.34 10.23
C ALA A 13 2.32 7.83 8.80
N MET A 14 1.95 7.05 7.79
CA MET A 14 2.09 7.44 6.38
C MET A 14 1.21 8.65 6.00
N LEU A 15 0.05 8.80 6.64
CA LEU A 15 -0.93 9.84 6.33
C LEU A 15 -0.75 11.13 7.16
N ALA A 16 0.13 11.14 8.15
CA ALA A 16 0.42 12.34 8.94
C ALA A 16 1.07 13.44 8.08
N GLU A 17 0.75 14.72 8.35
CA GLU A 17 1.13 15.88 7.53
C GLU A 17 2.65 16.14 7.42
N ASN A 18 3.46 15.48 8.26
CA ASN A 18 4.93 15.60 8.22
C ASN A 18 5.58 14.24 8.55
N PRO A 19 5.62 13.29 7.60
CA PRO A 19 6.31 12.04 7.81
C PRO A 19 7.81 12.35 7.83
N SER A 20 8.40 12.43 9.03
CA SER A 20 9.85 12.44 9.16
C SER A 20 10.40 11.13 8.59
N PRO A 21 11.20 11.13 7.50
CA PRO A 21 11.89 9.94 7.03
C PRO A 21 13.11 9.74 7.92
N GLY A 22 12.87 9.38 9.19
CA GLY A 22 13.91 9.43 10.23
C GLY A 22 13.99 8.21 11.13
N GLU A 23 12.89 7.49 11.35
CA GLU A 23 12.91 6.28 12.16
C GLU A 23 12.30 5.15 11.37
N SER A 24 13.17 4.25 10.94
CA SER A 24 12.90 3.01 10.21
C SER A 24 11.85 2.16 10.93
N THR A 25 10.59 2.48 10.72
CA THR A 25 9.49 1.56 10.93
C THR A 25 9.41 0.75 9.65
N ASP A 26 9.76 -0.54 9.72
CA ASP A 26 9.55 -1.46 8.61
C ASP A 26 8.06 -1.38 8.22
N LEU A 27 7.70 -0.69 7.14
CA LEU A 27 6.31 -0.49 6.74
C LEU A 27 5.82 -1.74 6.00
N VAL A 28 5.58 -2.81 6.76
CA VAL A 28 5.05 -4.07 6.22
C VAL A 28 3.54 -4.05 6.28
N VAL A 29 2.92 -4.14 5.10
CA VAL A 29 1.47 -4.15 4.93
C VAL A 29 1.02 -5.41 4.20
N GLN A 30 -0.19 -5.85 4.49
CA GLN A 30 -0.87 -6.86 3.70
C GLN A 30 -1.53 -6.22 2.48
N VAL A 31 -1.34 -6.85 1.32
CA VAL A 31 -1.99 -6.50 0.07
C VAL A 31 -3.40 -7.09 0.06
N LEU A 32 -4.43 -6.24 0.01
CA LEU A 32 -5.83 -6.65 -0.15
C LEU A 32 -6.43 -6.02 -1.42
N ASP A 33 -7.46 -6.63 -1.99
CA ASP A 33 -8.23 -6.13 -3.15
C ASP A 33 -7.36 -5.64 -4.34
N LEU A 34 -6.26 -6.36 -4.60
CA LEU A 34 -5.35 -6.06 -5.72
C LEU A 34 -6.09 -6.24 -7.06
N LYS A 35 -6.17 -5.16 -7.84
CA LYS A 35 -6.89 -5.15 -9.12
C LYS A 35 -6.30 -4.18 -10.14
N PRO A 36 -6.43 -4.47 -11.44
CA PRO A 36 -6.06 -3.53 -12.49
C PRO A 36 -6.97 -2.29 -12.47
N VAL A 37 -6.46 -1.17 -12.99
CA VAL A 37 -7.16 0.10 -13.14
C VAL A 37 -7.10 0.55 -14.59
N GLY A 38 -8.27 0.84 -15.18
CA GLY A 38 -8.39 1.23 -16.58
C GLY A 38 -8.33 0.03 -17.52
N SER A 39 -8.08 0.28 -18.80
CA SER A 39 -8.03 -0.74 -19.87
C SER A 39 -6.66 -1.40 -20.04
N THR A 40 -5.64 -0.93 -19.31
CA THR A 40 -4.25 -1.42 -19.42
C THR A 40 -3.89 -2.31 -18.23
N ASN A 41 -3.32 -3.49 -18.47
CA ASN A 41 -2.81 -4.40 -17.43
C ASN A 41 -1.46 -3.95 -16.81
N THR A 42 -1.21 -2.65 -16.75
CA THR A 42 0.05 -2.06 -16.23
C THR A 42 -0.17 -1.17 -15.02
N ARG A 43 -1.42 -0.78 -14.73
CA ARG A 43 -1.78 0.04 -13.58
C ARG A 43 -2.60 -0.79 -12.62
N PHE A 44 -2.15 -0.88 -11.37
CA PHE A 44 -2.81 -1.67 -10.34
C PHE A 44 -3.05 -0.82 -9.09
N THR A 45 -4.20 -1.05 -8.45
CA THR A 45 -4.51 -0.51 -7.13
C THR A 45 -4.71 -1.66 -6.15
N PHE A 46 -4.44 -1.41 -4.89
CA PHE A 46 -4.69 -2.34 -3.81
C PHE A 46 -5.04 -1.57 -2.53
N MET A 47 -5.54 -2.30 -1.54
CA MET A 47 -5.73 -1.85 -0.18
C MET A 47 -4.53 -2.28 0.66
N ALA A 48 -3.71 -1.30 1.07
CA ALA A 48 -2.64 -1.52 2.02
C ALA A 48 -3.27 -1.66 3.42
N ASN A 49 -3.13 -2.82 4.03
CA ASN A 49 -3.68 -3.14 5.34
C ASN A 49 -2.55 -3.32 6.35
N ASP A 50 -2.51 -2.48 7.38
CA ASP A 50 -1.53 -2.58 8.48
C ASP A 50 -2.07 -3.38 9.69
N GLY A 51 -3.22 -4.03 9.53
CA GLY A 51 -3.87 -4.80 10.60
C GLY A 51 -4.74 -3.97 11.55
N LYS A 52 -4.65 -2.63 11.49
CA LYS A 52 -5.52 -1.68 12.21
C LYS A 52 -6.38 -0.88 11.24
N MET A 53 -5.78 -0.37 10.16
CA MET A 53 -6.38 0.48 9.14
C MET A 53 -6.05 0.00 7.73
N LYS A 54 -6.83 0.49 6.77
CA LYS A 54 -6.64 0.21 5.36
C LYS A 54 -6.63 1.51 4.56
N VAL A 55 -5.70 1.65 3.63
CA VAL A 55 -5.63 2.81 2.73
C VAL A 55 -5.49 2.37 1.28
N LYS A 56 -6.09 3.15 0.37
CA LYS A 56 -5.99 2.88 -1.07
C LYS A 56 -4.64 3.33 -1.59
N ALA A 57 -3.92 2.37 -2.17
CA ALA A 57 -2.62 2.58 -2.78
C ALA A 57 -2.68 2.26 -4.28
N MET A 58 -1.77 2.87 -5.02
CA MET A 58 -1.54 2.60 -6.44
C MET A 58 -0.08 2.16 -6.61
N LEU A 59 0.12 1.05 -7.32
CA LEU A 59 1.47 0.57 -7.63
C LEU A 59 2.06 1.39 -8.80
N PRO A 60 3.36 1.71 -8.76
CA PRO A 60 4.09 2.19 -9.94
C PRO A 60 3.96 1.18 -11.09
N THR A 61 3.84 1.67 -12.33
CA THR A 61 3.71 0.81 -13.52
C THR A 61 4.89 -0.14 -13.71
N ALA A 62 6.07 0.23 -13.22
CA ALA A 62 7.26 -0.61 -13.22
C ALA A 62 7.09 -1.93 -12.43
N ILE A 63 6.18 -1.97 -11.45
CA ILE A 63 5.92 -3.15 -10.60
C ILE A 63 4.86 -4.08 -11.22
N ALA A 64 4.22 -3.70 -12.34
CA ALA A 64 3.22 -4.52 -13.02
C ALA A 64 3.71 -5.96 -13.31
N GLY A 65 4.99 -6.11 -13.68
CA GLY A 65 5.62 -7.42 -13.92
C GLY A 65 5.56 -8.37 -12.72
N GLU A 66 5.72 -7.84 -11.51
CA GLU A 66 5.65 -8.60 -10.26
C GLU A 66 4.22 -9.08 -9.96
N VAL A 67 3.21 -8.28 -10.34
CA VAL A 67 1.80 -8.70 -10.27
C VAL A 67 1.51 -9.80 -11.28
N THR A 68 1.92 -9.60 -12.54
CA THR A 68 1.65 -10.58 -13.61
C THR A 68 2.40 -11.90 -13.41
N SER A 69 3.56 -11.87 -12.77
CA SER A 69 4.32 -13.07 -12.42
C SER A 69 3.84 -13.75 -11.13
N GLY A 70 2.89 -13.16 -10.41
CA GLY A 70 2.32 -13.70 -9.17
C GLY A 70 3.16 -13.48 -7.91
N LYS A 71 4.33 -12.84 -8.02
CA LYS A 71 5.18 -12.51 -6.87
C LYS A 71 4.53 -11.47 -5.95
N LEU A 72 3.76 -10.54 -6.52
CA LEU A 72 2.86 -9.65 -5.79
C LEU A 72 1.42 -10.12 -6.04
N HIS A 73 0.75 -10.57 -4.99
CA HIS A 73 -0.62 -11.11 -5.09
C HIS A 73 -1.46 -10.72 -3.87
N ASN A 74 -2.77 -10.91 -3.99
CA ASN A 74 -3.72 -10.66 -2.92
C ASN A 74 -3.40 -11.54 -1.69
N PHE A 75 -3.52 -10.97 -0.50
CA PHE A 75 -3.10 -11.53 0.80
C PHE A 75 -1.59 -11.64 1.03
N GLY A 76 -0.76 -11.29 0.04
CA GLY A 76 0.70 -11.19 0.21
C GLY A 76 1.11 -10.07 1.16
N LEU A 77 2.30 -10.20 1.75
CA LEU A 77 2.91 -9.15 2.56
C LEU A 77 3.98 -8.43 1.74
N ILE A 78 3.96 -7.10 1.77
CA ILE A 78 4.98 -6.27 1.12
C ILE A 78 5.55 -5.27 2.10
N ARG A 79 6.83 -4.94 1.92
CA ARG A 79 7.49 -3.83 2.61
C ARG A 79 7.46 -2.61 1.70
N ILE A 80 6.93 -1.50 2.21
CA ILE A 80 6.97 -0.22 1.52
C ILE A 80 8.34 0.39 1.78
N LEU A 81 9.11 0.62 0.71
CA LEU A 81 10.40 1.29 0.78
C LEU A 81 10.26 2.79 0.58
N ASP A 82 9.46 3.17 -0.42
CA ASP A 82 9.19 4.55 -0.79
C ASP A 82 7.71 4.73 -1.12
N TYR A 83 7.17 5.90 -0.80
CA TYR A 83 5.80 6.26 -1.11
C TYR A 83 5.63 7.77 -1.28
N THR A 84 4.55 8.15 -1.94
CA THR A 84 4.09 9.55 -2.01
C THR A 84 2.62 9.59 -1.64
N CYS A 85 2.21 10.49 -0.75
CA CYS A 85 0.82 10.71 -0.42
C CYS A 85 0.25 11.84 -1.28
N ASN A 86 -0.77 11.53 -2.09
CA ASN A 86 -1.47 12.52 -2.89
C ASN A 86 -2.85 12.79 -2.27
N THR A 87 -3.10 14.03 -1.88
CA THR A 87 -4.42 14.45 -1.37
C THR A 87 -5.35 14.74 -2.54
N ILE A 88 -6.40 13.92 -2.70
CA ILE A 88 -7.43 14.14 -3.72
C ILE A 88 -8.49 15.09 -3.14
N GLN A 89 -8.58 16.30 -3.68
CA GLN A 89 -9.64 17.25 -3.32
C GLN A 89 -11.01 16.65 -3.68
N ASN A 90 -12.01 16.81 -2.79
CA ASN A 90 -13.39 16.31 -2.91
C ASN A 90 -13.62 14.80 -2.68
N GLN A 91 -12.77 14.08 -1.95
CA GLN A 91 -13.21 12.79 -1.39
C GLN A 91 -14.11 13.04 -0.16
N PRO A 92 -15.28 12.38 -0.06
CA PRO A 92 -16.07 12.42 1.17
C PRO A 92 -15.21 11.82 2.29
N GLN A 93 -14.98 12.60 3.34
CA GLN A 93 -14.37 12.11 4.57
C GLN A 93 -15.24 10.96 5.08
N LYS A 94 -14.67 9.77 5.22
CA LYS A 94 -15.39 8.58 5.67
C LYS A 94 -15.01 8.23 7.10
#